data_AF-A0A7J6Q9Z7-F1
#
_entry.id   AF-A0A7J6Q9Z7-F1
#
_cell.length_a   1.000
_cell.length_b   1.000
_cell.length_c   1.000
_cell.angle_alpha   90.00
_cell.angle_beta   90.00
_cell.angle_gamma   90.00
#
_symmetry.space_group_name_H-M   'P 1'
#
loop_
_entity.id
_entity.type
_entity.pdbx_description
1 polymer ?
#
loop_
_entity_poly.entity_id
_entity_poly.type
_entity_poly.pdbx_seq_one_letter_code
_entity_poly.pdbx_strand_id
1 'polypeptide(L)'
;ATDDGGAVPQPSEALDLPCGPRWQESKRLLASVLMRREASLQLLGDGDLIALEQAVSETLPVDLLTTTADCGLARLVTQLMGVVAAVNTLGADSVSESVVSNEKLHSPLMTLVVDIPWADVHVSGWPFFSLLAQWQLRNLPTGLPVSPNDGIDHPLIGAYHTNLSTALTNGDLAGMTFISQQLLSDEAAGDDAFVRANPLPFATALAAVAVTTDSREYRASLLSAAQEIIAFDISSSPAGAVQLDYALRSSWPLWPVVSLALSALSMDGGHEPSAL
;
A
#
# COMPACT_ATOMS: atom_id res chain seq x y z
N ALA A 1 -28.36 -32.69 -18.36
CA ALA A 1 -27.95 -31.55 -17.52
C ALA A 1 -26.47 -31.73 -17.27
N THR A 2 -25.65 -31.11 -18.12
CA THR A 2 -24.20 -31.05 -17.94
C THR A 2 -23.93 -29.96 -16.92
N ASP A 3 -23.33 -30.37 -15.82
CA ASP A 3 -22.89 -29.55 -14.70
C ASP A 3 -21.62 -28.81 -15.16
N ASP A 4 -21.79 -27.59 -15.67
CA ASP A 4 -20.68 -26.67 -15.93
C ASP A 4 -20.17 -26.16 -14.59
N GLY A 5 -19.27 -26.94 -13.98
CA GLY A 5 -18.40 -26.50 -12.91
C GLY A 5 -17.48 -25.40 -13.44
N GLY A 6 -18.00 -24.18 -13.50
CA GLY A 6 -17.23 -22.98 -13.79
C GLY A 6 -16.13 -22.88 -12.74
N ALA A 7 -14.90 -23.18 -13.15
CA ALA A 7 -13.72 -22.94 -12.32
C ALA A 7 -13.72 -21.46 -11.93
N VAL A 8 -13.77 -21.20 -10.62
CA VAL A 8 -13.53 -19.86 -10.09
C VAL A 8 -12.12 -19.47 -10.55
N PRO A 9 -11.95 -18.41 -11.36
CA PRO A 9 -10.62 -17.99 -11.80
C PRO A 9 -9.74 -17.77 -10.57
N GLN A 10 -8.50 -18.23 -10.63
CA GLN A 10 -7.54 -17.91 -9.57
C GLN A 10 -7.37 -16.38 -9.54
N PRO A 11 -7.33 -15.73 -8.36
CA PRO A 11 -7.26 -14.26 -8.24
C PRO A 11 -6.14 -13.61 -9.07
N SER A 12 -5.03 -14.33 -9.30
CA SER A 12 -3.91 -13.90 -10.13
C SER A 12 -4.28 -13.74 -11.61
N GLU A 13 -5.22 -14.51 -12.17
CA GLU A 13 -5.69 -14.36 -13.55
C GLU A 13 -6.63 -13.15 -13.73
N ALA A 14 -7.24 -12.67 -12.65
CA ALA A 14 -8.20 -11.55 -12.70
C ALA A 14 -7.52 -10.16 -12.75
N LEU A 15 -6.30 -10.04 -12.22
CA LEU A 15 -5.50 -8.82 -12.34
C LEU A 15 -4.83 -8.67 -13.72
N ASP A 16 -4.76 -9.76 -14.48
CA ASP A 16 -3.97 -9.92 -15.70
C ASP A 16 -4.81 -9.78 -16.99
N LEU A 17 -5.88 -8.98 -16.95
CA LEU A 17 -6.54 -8.59 -18.20
C LEU A 17 -5.52 -7.81 -19.05
N PRO A 18 -5.19 -8.24 -20.28
CA PRO A 18 -4.15 -7.62 -21.07
C PRO A 18 -4.50 -6.17 -21.36
N CYS A 19 -3.88 -5.26 -20.61
CA CYS A 19 -4.07 -3.84 -20.80
C CYS A 19 -3.46 -3.46 -22.15
N GLY A 20 -4.20 -2.66 -22.93
CA GLY A 20 -3.73 -2.19 -24.23
C GLY A 20 -2.35 -1.49 -24.16
N PRO A 21 -1.65 -1.35 -25.28
CA PRO A 21 -0.26 -0.87 -25.31
C PRO A 21 -0.04 0.50 -24.66
N ARG A 22 -1.05 1.37 -24.66
CA ARG A 22 -1.00 2.67 -23.98
C ARG A 22 -0.92 2.55 -22.46
N TRP A 23 -1.69 1.62 -21.87
CA TRP A 23 -1.62 1.35 -20.45
C TRP A 23 -0.27 0.76 -20.04
N GLN A 24 0.36 -0.03 -20.91
CA GLN A 24 1.71 -0.52 -20.66
C GLN A 24 2.75 0.60 -20.63
N GLU A 25 2.62 1.61 -21.49
CA GLU A 25 3.51 2.78 -21.45
C GLU A 25 3.29 3.61 -20.18
N SER A 26 2.04 3.89 -19.80
CA SER A 26 1.75 4.58 -18.54
C SER A 26 2.28 3.80 -17.33
N LYS A 27 2.11 2.48 -17.33
CA LYS A 27 2.65 1.58 -16.30
C LYS A 27 4.17 1.71 -16.20
N ARG A 28 4.89 1.68 -17.33
CA ARG A 28 6.35 1.80 -17.38
C ARG A 28 6.82 3.13 -16.82
N LEU A 29 6.18 4.23 -17.21
CA LEU A 29 6.46 5.58 -16.69
C LEU A 29 6.25 5.64 -15.17
N LEU A 30 5.07 5.22 -14.71
CA LEU A 30 4.73 5.20 -13.28
C LEU A 30 5.68 4.32 -12.48
N ALA A 31 5.95 3.10 -12.95
CA ALA A 31 6.85 2.17 -12.28
C ALA A 31 8.28 2.72 -12.17
N SER A 32 8.80 3.36 -13.24
CA SER A 32 10.14 3.94 -13.25
C SER A 32 10.35 5.02 -12.18
N VAL A 33 9.26 5.69 -11.77
CA VAL A 33 9.29 6.73 -10.75
C VAL A 33 8.95 6.18 -9.38
N LEU A 34 7.81 5.50 -9.26
CA LEU A 34 7.17 5.16 -7.98
C LEU A 34 7.62 3.81 -7.40
N MET A 35 8.14 2.88 -8.22
CA MET A 35 8.68 1.61 -7.69
C MET A 35 10.15 1.73 -7.25
N ARG A 36 10.71 2.93 -7.28
CA ARG A 36 12.01 3.22 -6.68
C ARG A 36 11.90 3.18 -5.16
N ARG A 37 12.91 2.63 -4.50
CA ARG A 37 12.98 2.55 -3.03
C ARG A 37 12.80 3.92 -2.38
N GLU A 38 13.37 4.96 -2.99
CA GLU A 38 13.28 6.34 -2.52
C GLU A 38 11.84 6.84 -2.51
N ALA A 39 11.02 6.44 -3.48
CA ALA A 39 9.60 6.81 -3.53
C ALA A 39 8.75 6.08 -2.48
N SER A 40 9.26 5.04 -1.84
CA SER A 40 8.59 4.43 -0.67
C SER A 40 8.97 5.13 0.64
N LEU A 41 10.15 5.74 0.71
CA LEU A 41 10.72 6.33 1.93
C LEU A 41 10.57 7.84 2.02
N GLN A 42 10.52 8.51 0.87
CA GLN A 42 10.58 9.96 0.78
C GLN A 42 9.39 10.48 -0.03
N LEU A 43 8.92 11.64 0.39
CA LEU A 43 7.88 12.35 -0.32
C LEU A 43 8.40 12.81 -1.67
N LEU A 44 7.72 12.44 -2.76
CA LEU A 44 8.02 12.98 -4.09
C LEU A 44 7.74 14.49 -4.09
N GLY A 45 8.55 15.25 -4.82
CA GLY A 45 8.29 16.68 -5.00
C GLY A 45 6.94 16.88 -5.69
N ASP A 46 6.23 17.94 -5.32
CA ASP A 46 4.93 18.24 -5.93
C ASP A 46 5.05 18.44 -7.45
N GLY A 47 6.16 19.05 -7.90
CA GLY A 47 6.48 19.18 -9.31
C GLY A 47 6.70 17.84 -10.01
N ASP A 48 7.27 16.85 -9.32
CA ASP A 48 7.51 15.50 -9.87
C ASP A 48 6.19 14.74 -10.05
N LEU A 49 5.28 14.84 -9.07
CA LEU A 49 3.94 14.24 -9.19
C LEU A 49 3.11 14.88 -10.30
N ILE A 50 3.12 16.21 -10.40
CA ILE A 50 2.39 16.93 -11.46
C ILE A 50 2.97 16.57 -12.83
N ALA A 51 4.29 16.51 -12.97
CA ALA A 51 4.94 16.11 -14.22
C ALA A 51 4.61 14.65 -14.59
N LEU A 52 4.57 13.75 -13.60
CA LEU A 52 4.20 12.36 -13.81
C LEU A 52 2.73 12.21 -14.22
N GLU A 53 1.83 12.94 -13.56
CA GLU A 53 0.41 12.98 -13.91
C GLU A 53 0.18 13.50 -15.32
N GLN A 54 0.87 14.58 -15.69
CA GLN A 54 0.81 15.12 -17.04
C GLN A 54 1.34 14.12 -18.07
N ALA A 55 2.48 13.48 -17.81
CA ALA A 55 3.05 12.48 -18.71
C ALA A 55 2.10 11.28 -18.90
N VAL A 56 1.48 10.80 -17.83
CA VAL A 56 0.46 9.72 -17.91
C VAL A 56 -0.76 10.19 -18.71
N SER A 57 -1.24 11.40 -18.47
CA SER A 57 -2.38 11.97 -19.20
C SER A 57 -2.11 12.16 -20.69
N GLU A 58 -0.88 12.49 -21.08
CA GLU A 58 -0.47 12.59 -22.48
C GLU A 58 -0.43 11.21 -23.18
N THR A 59 -0.19 10.14 -22.42
CA THR A 59 -0.23 8.76 -22.95
C THR A 59 -1.65 8.17 -23.05
N LEU A 60 -2.60 8.70 -22.28
CA LEU A 60 -3.96 8.17 -22.17
C LEU A 60 -4.97 9.07 -22.90
N PRO A 61 -5.68 8.60 -23.93
CA PRO A 61 -6.81 9.35 -24.49
C PRO A 61 -7.91 9.49 -23.43
N VAL A 62 -8.58 10.65 -23.43
CA VAL A 62 -9.67 10.99 -22.50
C VAL A 62 -10.75 9.89 -22.44
N ASP A 63 -11.02 9.24 -23.58
CA ASP A 63 -12.05 8.21 -23.70
C ASP A 63 -11.74 6.94 -22.87
N LEU A 64 -10.47 6.55 -22.73
CA LEU A 64 -10.07 5.34 -21.99
C LEU A 64 -10.25 5.46 -20.47
N LEU A 65 -10.36 6.68 -19.95
CA LEU A 65 -10.68 6.89 -18.53
C LEU A 65 -12.18 6.71 -18.25
N THR A 66 -13.01 6.72 -19.31
CA THR A 66 -14.48 6.67 -19.21
C THR A 66 -15.08 5.35 -19.67
N THR A 67 -14.38 4.56 -20.48
CA THR A 67 -14.84 3.23 -20.90
C THR A 67 -14.56 2.17 -19.83
N THR A 68 -15.48 1.21 -19.67
CA THR A 68 -15.39 0.14 -18.67
C THR A 68 -14.62 -1.08 -19.15
N ALA A 69 -14.20 -1.10 -20.42
CA ALA A 69 -13.70 -2.29 -21.09
C ALA A 69 -12.21 -2.58 -20.84
N ASP A 70 -11.39 -1.58 -20.48
CA ASP A 70 -9.93 -1.76 -20.43
C ASP A 70 -9.34 -1.47 -19.03
N CYS A 71 -8.62 -2.47 -18.49
CA CYS A 71 -7.63 -2.38 -17.40
C CYS A 71 -8.06 -1.64 -16.11
N GLY A 72 -8.90 -2.29 -15.29
CA GLY A 72 -9.43 -1.72 -14.04
C GLY A 72 -8.37 -1.24 -13.04
N LEU A 73 -7.28 -2.00 -12.85
CA LEU A 73 -6.18 -1.62 -11.97
C LEU A 73 -5.45 -0.36 -12.45
N ALA A 74 -5.19 -0.23 -13.76
CA ALA A 74 -4.53 0.96 -14.29
C ALA A 74 -5.38 2.22 -14.08
N ARG A 75 -6.69 2.12 -14.34
CA ARG A 75 -7.61 3.22 -14.09
C ARG A 75 -7.59 3.64 -12.62
N LEU A 76 -7.60 2.66 -11.71
CA LEU A 76 -7.52 2.94 -10.28
C LEU A 76 -6.20 3.62 -9.91
N VAL A 77 -5.07 3.13 -10.41
CA VAL A 77 -3.75 3.70 -10.15
C VAL A 77 -3.64 5.14 -10.65
N THR A 78 -4.17 5.43 -11.85
CA THR A 78 -4.24 6.80 -12.37
C THR A 78 -5.15 7.70 -11.53
N GLN A 79 -6.32 7.19 -11.10
CA GLN A 79 -7.22 7.93 -10.20
C GLN A 79 -6.55 8.22 -8.85
N LEU A 80 -5.85 7.23 -8.29
CA LEU A 80 -5.14 7.35 -7.03
C LEU A 80 -3.98 8.34 -7.12
N MET A 81 -3.28 8.41 -8.24
CA MET A 81 -2.27 9.44 -8.48
C MET A 81 -2.87 10.85 -8.41
N GLY A 82 -4.03 11.08 -9.04
CA GLY A 82 -4.76 12.35 -8.94
C GLY A 82 -5.20 12.67 -7.51
N VAL A 83 -5.63 11.66 -6.75
CA VAL A 83 -5.95 11.77 -5.31
C VAL A 83 -4.71 12.23 -4.52
N VAL A 84 -3.56 11.59 -4.74
CA VAL A 84 -2.29 11.92 -4.06
C VAL A 84 -1.85 13.35 -4.42
N ALA A 85 -1.94 13.74 -5.69
CA ALA A 85 -1.61 15.10 -6.14
C ALA A 85 -2.53 16.16 -5.53
N ALA A 86 -3.81 15.82 -5.31
CA ALA A 86 -4.80 16.73 -4.74
C ALA A 86 -4.63 16.97 -3.22
N VAL A 87 -3.89 16.13 -2.48
CA VAL A 87 -3.73 16.27 -1.02
C VAL A 87 -3.16 17.65 -0.64
N ASN A 88 -2.19 18.16 -1.39
CA ASN A 88 -1.59 19.45 -1.06
C ASN A 88 -2.47 20.65 -1.45
N THR A 89 -3.37 20.49 -2.42
CA THR A 89 -4.19 21.59 -2.95
C THR A 89 -5.54 21.67 -2.24
N LEU A 90 -6.16 20.53 -1.93
CA LEU A 90 -7.48 20.43 -1.30
C LEU A 90 -7.40 20.15 0.21
N GLY A 91 -6.24 19.71 0.70
CA GLY A 91 -6.05 19.25 2.07
C GLY A 91 -6.41 17.77 2.26
N ALA A 92 -5.73 17.15 3.22
CA ALA A 92 -5.90 15.74 3.58
C ALA A 92 -7.36 15.34 3.88
N ASP A 93 -8.06 16.17 4.65
CA ASP A 93 -9.44 15.88 5.07
C ASP A 93 -10.44 15.91 3.90
N SER A 94 -10.32 16.89 3.00
CA SER A 94 -11.19 17.00 1.83
C SER A 94 -11.00 15.82 0.86
N VAL A 95 -9.74 15.40 0.68
CA VAL A 95 -9.40 14.24 -0.17
C VAL A 95 -9.91 12.95 0.46
N SER A 96 -9.73 12.79 1.77
CA SER A 96 -10.26 11.67 2.56
C SER A 96 -11.78 11.55 2.45
N GLU A 97 -12.51 12.64 2.68
CA GLU A 97 -13.97 12.68 2.54
C GLU A 97 -14.39 12.28 1.12
N SER A 98 -13.65 12.75 0.11
CA SER A 98 -13.91 12.41 -1.29
C SER A 98 -13.69 10.92 -1.58
N VAL A 99 -12.70 10.27 -0.95
CA VAL A 99 -12.49 8.82 -1.12
C VAL A 99 -13.59 8.05 -0.42
N VAL A 100 -13.86 8.35 0.86
CA VAL A 100 -14.87 7.65 1.65
C VAL A 100 -16.26 7.76 1.00
N SER A 101 -16.63 8.95 0.51
CA SER A 101 -17.95 9.18 -0.11
C SER A 101 -18.09 8.65 -1.54
N ASN A 102 -16.98 8.34 -2.24
CA ASN A 102 -17.00 7.90 -3.63
C ASN A 102 -16.81 6.38 -3.75
N GLU A 103 -17.93 5.65 -3.88
CA GLU A 103 -17.96 4.19 -4.06
C GLU A 103 -17.12 3.69 -5.23
N LYS A 104 -17.04 4.46 -6.32
CA LYS A 104 -16.24 4.08 -7.50
C LYS A 104 -14.74 4.08 -7.23
N LEU A 105 -14.30 4.71 -6.13
CA LEU A 105 -12.91 4.75 -5.70
C LEU A 105 -12.68 3.86 -4.47
N HIS A 106 -13.50 3.98 -3.41
CA HIS A 106 -13.27 3.19 -2.20
C HIS A 106 -13.48 1.69 -2.41
N SER A 107 -14.47 1.27 -3.21
CA SER A 107 -14.75 -0.16 -3.43
C SER A 107 -13.55 -0.88 -4.08
N PRO A 108 -12.98 -0.40 -5.22
CA PRO A 108 -11.80 -1.03 -5.78
C PRO A 108 -10.54 -0.89 -4.91
N LEU A 109 -10.41 0.20 -4.13
CA LEU A 109 -9.33 0.30 -3.14
C LEU A 109 -9.45 -0.79 -2.07
N MET A 110 -10.65 -0.99 -1.51
CA MET A 110 -10.92 -2.05 -0.53
C MET A 110 -10.59 -3.41 -1.13
N THR A 111 -11.05 -3.71 -2.35
CA THR A 111 -10.75 -5.00 -2.99
C THR A 111 -9.26 -5.26 -3.11
N LEU A 112 -8.45 -4.28 -3.54
CA LEU A 112 -7.00 -4.49 -3.64
C LEU A 112 -6.27 -4.55 -2.31
N VAL A 113 -6.78 -3.85 -1.29
CA VAL A 113 -6.17 -3.84 0.05
C VAL A 113 -6.53 -5.10 0.83
N VAL A 114 -7.76 -5.59 0.69
CA VAL A 114 -8.36 -6.62 1.54
C VAL A 114 -8.38 -7.98 0.83
N ASP A 115 -8.88 -8.03 -0.41
CA ASP A 115 -9.28 -9.29 -1.05
C ASP A 115 -8.19 -9.90 -1.93
N ILE A 116 -7.32 -9.07 -2.52
CA ILE A 116 -6.29 -9.53 -3.47
C ILE A 116 -4.93 -9.59 -2.77
N PRO A 117 -4.20 -10.72 -2.86
CA PRO A 117 -2.88 -10.83 -2.24
C PRO A 117 -1.96 -9.69 -2.68
N TRP A 118 -1.35 -8.99 -1.72
CA TRP A 118 -0.49 -7.82 -2.02
C TRP A 118 0.69 -8.18 -2.94
N ALA A 119 1.21 -9.40 -2.83
CA ALA A 119 2.25 -9.90 -3.72
C ALA A 119 1.77 -9.98 -5.19
N ASP A 120 0.52 -10.37 -5.44
CA ASP A 120 -0.03 -10.48 -6.79
C ASP A 120 -0.25 -9.09 -7.40
N VAL A 121 -0.76 -8.15 -6.59
CA VAL A 121 -0.87 -6.74 -6.99
C VAL A 121 0.51 -6.17 -7.34
N HIS A 122 1.56 -6.50 -6.60
CA HIS A 122 2.92 -6.07 -6.91
C HIS A 122 3.49 -6.71 -8.17
N VAL A 123 3.27 -8.02 -8.37
CA VAL A 123 3.69 -8.75 -9.58
C VAL A 123 3.02 -8.19 -10.83
N SER A 124 1.82 -7.61 -10.71
CA SER A 124 1.17 -6.88 -11.81
C SER A 124 2.02 -5.72 -12.34
N GLY A 125 3.04 -5.26 -11.61
CA GLY A 125 3.98 -4.20 -11.97
C GLY A 125 3.39 -2.78 -11.91
N TRP A 126 2.19 -2.62 -11.38
CA TRP A 126 1.60 -1.31 -11.11
C TRP A 126 2.05 -0.81 -9.73
N PRO A 127 2.44 0.48 -9.57
CA PRO A 127 2.95 1.01 -8.31
C PRO A 127 1.84 1.34 -7.29
N PHE A 128 0.90 0.42 -7.09
CA PHE A 128 -0.26 0.63 -6.22
C PHE A 128 0.15 0.97 -4.78
N PHE A 129 0.95 0.11 -4.13
CA PHE A 129 1.39 0.35 -2.75
C PHE A 129 2.36 1.52 -2.62
N SER A 130 3.12 1.84 -3.66
CA SER A 130 3.95 3.05 -3.67
C SER A 130 3.09 4.33 -3.69
N LEU A 131 1.94 4.31 -4.37
CA LEU A 131 1.00 5.43 -4.30
C LEU A 131 0.32 5.51 -2.93
N LEU A 132 -0.01 4.38 -2.30
CA LEU A 132 -0.50 4.38 -0.91
C LEU A 132 0.57 4.92 0.06
N ALA A 133 1.84 4.59 -0.16
CA ALA A 133 2.95 5.16 0.59
C ALA A 133 3.04 6.68 0.42
N GLN A 134 2.98 7.17 -0.82
CA GLN A 134 2.97 8.62 -1.10
C GLN A 134 1.75 9.31 -0.48
N TRP A 135 0.58 8.68 -0.54
CA TRP A 135 -0.61 9.20 0.12
C TRP A 135 -0.38 9.32 1.63
N GLN A 136 0.08 8.26 2.29
CA GLN A 136 0.32 8.28 3.72
C GLN A 136 1.38 9.33 4.12
N LEU A 137 2.50 9.39 3.41
CA LEU A 137 3.57 10.37 3.66
C LEU A 137 3.08 11.82 3.58
N ARG A 138 2.12 12.12 2.69
CA ARG A 138 1.49 13.46 2.61
C ARG A 138 0.55 13.79 3.76
N ASN A 139 0.00 12.78 4.42
CA ASN A 139 -0.90 12.97 5.57
C ASN A 139 -0.16 13.11 6.90
N LEU A 140 1.06 12.57 7.02
CA LEU A 140 1.84 12.61 8.27
C LEU A 140 2.00 14.01 8.91
N PRO A 141 2.25 15.10 8.15
CA PRO A 141 2.43 16.43 8.74
C PRO A 141 1.18 16.99 9.43
N THR A 142 0.00 16.41 9.21
CA THR A 142 -1.25 16.91 9.80
C THR A 142 -1.31 16.69 11.30
N GLY A 143 -0.53 15.74 11.85
CA GLY A 143 -0.40 15.53 13.29
C GLY A 143 -1.70 15.15 14.02
N LEU A 144 -2.78 14.90 13.29
CA LEU A 144 -4.06 14.50 13.85
C LEU A 144 -4.09 12.97 13.97
N PRO A 145 -4.42 12.41 15.14
CA PRO A 145 -4.74 11.00 15.23
C PRO A 145 -5.97 10.75 14.35
N VAL A 146 -5.75 10.09 13.21
CA VAL A 146 -6.82 9.83 12.24
C VAL A 146 -7.73 8.72 12.76
N SER A 147 -7.16 7.77 13.52
CA SER A 147 -7.92 6.69 14.15
C SER A 147 -7.97 6.87 15.67
N PRO A 148 -9.14 6.68 16.32
CA PRO A 148 -9.23 6.64 17.78
C PRO A 148 -8.50 5.44 18.40
N ASN A 149 -8.07 4.46 17.59
CA ASN A 149 -7.43 3.22 18.02
C ASN A 149 -6.06 3.01 17.35
N ASP A 150 -5.27 4.07 17.15
CA ASP A 150 -3.91 3.91 16.61
C ASP A 150 -2.92 3.35 17.64
N GLY A 151 -3.28 3.32 18.93
CA GLY A 151 -2.52 2.72 20.02
C GLY A 151 -1.25 3.48 20.40
N ILE A 152 -0.99 4.66 19.81
CA ILE A 152 0.29 5.36 19.93
C ILE A 152 0.55 5.89 21.35
N ASP A 153 -0.51 6.13 22.12
CA ASP A 153 -0.43 6.57 23.52
C ASP A 153 0.11 5.48 24.45
N HIS A 154 0.11 4.21 24.03
CA HIS A 154 0.67 3.12 24.83
C HIS A 154 2.20 3.18 24.82
N PRO A 155 2.90 3.16 25.98
CA PRO A 155 4.34 3.42 26.05
C PRO A 155 5.19 2.53 25.14
N LEU A 156 4.88 1.23 25.08
CA LEU A 156 5.59 0.28 24.22
C LEU A 156 5.38 0.60 22.73
N ILE A 157 4.13 0.87 22.35
CA ILE A 157 3.74 1.13 20.95
C ILE A 157 4.26 2.50 20.51
N GLY A 158 4.16 3.53 21.34
CA GLY A 158 4.71 4.86 21.06
C GLY A 158 6.23 4.86 20.92
N ALA A 159 6.94 4.08 21.75
CA ALA A 159 8.39 3.88 21.61
C ALA A 159 8.73 3.16 20.31
N TYR A 160 7.99 2.10 19.97
CA TYR A 160 8.12 1.41 18.70
C TYR A 160 7.90 2.36 17.51
N HIS A 161 6.81 3.14 17.52
CA HIS A 161 6.48 4.12 16.47
C HIS A 161 7.61 5.12 16.25
N THR A 162 8.14 5.69 17.34
CA THR A 162 9.21 6.69 17.29
C THR A 162 10.50 6.11 16.70
N ASN A 163 10.89 4.92 17.16
CA ASN A 163 12.10 4.25 16.71
C ASN A 163 11.99 3.78 15.26
N LEU A 164 10.82 3.24 14.87
CA LEU A 164 10.51 2.85 13.50
C LEU A 164 10.57 4.04 12.54
N SER A 165 9.91 5.15 12.91
CA SER A 165 9.90 6.38 12.11
C SER A 165 11.31 6.95 11.92
N THR A 166 12.13 6.89 12.98
CA THR A 166 13.54 7.29 12.93
C THR A 166 14.35 6.39 11.98
N ALA A 167 14.19 5.07 12.10
CA ALA A 167 14.87 4.11 11.23
C ALA A 167 14.49 4.30 9.75
N LEU A 168 13.20 4.48 9.45
CA LEU A 168 12.71 4.79 8.10
C LEU A 168 13.30 6.08 7.54
N THR A 169 13.29 7.16 8.34
CA THR A 169 13.86 8.46 7.94
C THR A 169 15.35 8.36 7.61
N ASN A 170 16.09 7.54 8.38
CA ASN A 170 17.51 7.31 8.18
C ASN A 170 17.82 6.25 7.11
N GLY A 171 16.81 5.59 6.53
CA GLY A 171 16.99 4.48 5.61
C GLY A 171 17.60 3.22 6.25
N ASP A 172 17.58 3.11 7.58
CA ASP A 172 18.12 2.00 8.37
C ASP A 172 17.16 0.80 8.40
N LEU A 173 17.19 0.00 7.33
CA LEU A 173 16.32 -1.17 7.21
C LEU A 173 16.63 -2.24 8.27
N ALA A 174 17.89 -2.39 8.66
CA ALA A 174 18.29 -3.37 9.65
C ALA A 174 17.77 -2.99 11.05
N GLY A 175 17.91 -1.71 11.43
CA GLY A 175 17.33 -1.18 12.66
C GLY A 175 15.81 -1.31 12.68
N MET A 176 15.15 -0.98 11.57
CA MET A 176 13.71 -1.14 11.39
C MET A 176 13.26 -2.58 11.67
N THR A 177 13.87 -3.57 11.02
CA THR A 177 13.55 -4.99 11.24
C THR A 177 13.84 -5.42 12.68
N PHE A 178 14.97 -5.02 13.26
CA PHE A 178 15.32 -5.36 14.64
C PHE A 178 14.29 -4.86 15.65
N ILE A 179 13.88 -3.60 15.53
CA ILE A 179 12.89 -2.96 16.41
C ILE A 179 11.50 -3.62 16.24
N SER A 180 11.13 -4.00 15.01
CA SER A 180 9.87 -4.73 14.76
C SER A 180 9.90 -6.15 15.32
N GLN A 181 11.03 -6.86 15.23
CA GLN A 181 11.18 -8.19 15.84
C GLN A 181 11.08 -8.13 17.37
N GLN A 182 11.61 -7.07 17.99
CA GLN A 182 11.45 -6.87 19.43
C GLN A 182 9.98 -6.73 19.83
N LEU A 183 9.23 -5.85 19.16
CA LEU A 183 7.79 -5.70 19.42
C LEU A 183 7.02 -7.02 19.30
N LEU A 184 7.29 -7.79 18.22
CA LEU A 184 6.64 -9.08 17.98
C LEU A 184 7.06 -10.14 19.02
N SER A 185 8.28 -10.08 19.54
CA SER A 185 8.79 -11.01 20.55
C SER A 185 8.23 -10.71 21.95
N ASP A 186 8.15 -9.43 22.31
CA ASP A 186 7.56 -8.97 23.57
C ASP A 186 6.07 -9.34 23.66
N GLU A 187 5.36 -9.29 22.52
CA GLU A 187 4.00 -9.82 22.39
C GLU A 187 3.94 -11.34 22.62
N ALA A 188 4.88 -12.10 22.04
CA ALA A 188 4.89 -13.56 22.11
C ALA A 188 5.25 -14.07 23.51
N ALA A 189 6.00 -13.27 24.28
CA ALA A 189 6.29 -13.53 25.69
C ALA A 189 5.02 -13.43 26.58
N GLY A 190 3.91 -12.94 26.04
CA GLY A 190 2.63 -12.84 26.75
C GLY A 190 2.54 -11.63 27.68
N ASP A 191 3.53 -10.75 27.64
CA ASP A 191 3.58 -9.56 28.51
C ASP A 191 2.60 -8.47 28.06
N ASP A 192 2.13 -8.49 26.80
CA ASP A 192 1.20 -7.46 26.34
C ASP A 192 0.26 -7.89 25.19
N ALA A 193 -0.96 -8.33 25.55
CA ALA A 193 -2.05 -8.56 24.59
C ALA A 193 -2.46 -7.28 23.83
N PHE A 194 -2.00 -6.12 24.29
CA PHE A 194 -2.27 -4.82 23.68
C PHE A 194 -1.75 -4.71 22.25
N VAL A 195 -0.58 -5.26 21.92
CA VAL A 195 -0.02 -5.17 20.56
C VAL A 195 -0.95 -5.86 19.54
N ARG A 196 -1.43 -7.07 19.84
CA ARG A 196 -2.41 -7.78 18.98
C ARG A 196 -3.75 -7.07 18.88
N ALA A 197 -4.14 -6.32 19.91
CA ALA A 197 -5.37 -5.54 19.93
C ALA A 197 -5.29 -4.28 19.04
N ASN A 198 -4.10 -3.91 18.54
CA ASN A 198 -3.88 -2.77 17.67
C ASN A 198 -3.39 -3.25 16.29
N PRO A 199 -4.29 -3.38 15.29
CA PRO A 199 -3.98 -3.98 13.99
C PRO A 199 -2.85 -3.28 13.22
N LEU A 200 -2.84 -1.95 13.23
CA LEU A 200 -1.89 -1.13 12.47
C LEU A 200 -0.43 -1.31 12.90
N PRO A 201 -0.05 -1.16 14.20
CA PRO A 201 1.33 -1.41 14.62
C PRO A 201 1.76 -2.86 14.36
N PHE A 202 0.87 -3.83 14.57
CA PHE A 202 1.19 -5.24 14.40
C PHE A 202 1.43 -5.60 12.93
N ALA A 203 0.55 -5.19 12.01
CA ALA A 203 0.74 -5.36 10.58
C ALA A 203 1.99 -4.62 10.07
N THR A 204 2.25 -3.41 10.59
CA THR A 204 3.46 -2.63 10.24
C THR A 204 4.73 -3.37 10.67
N ALA A 205 4.73 -3.98 11.86
CA ALA A 205 5.87 -4.76 12.35
C ALA A 205 6.14 -5.99 11.48
N LEU A 206 5.09 -6.74 11.12
CA LEU A 206 5.23 -7.89 10.20
C LEU A 206 5.80 -7.47 8.85
N ALA A 207 5.26 -6.40 8.26
CA ALA A 207 5.76 -5.86 7.00
C ALA A 207 7.22 -5.38 7.11
N ALA A 208 7.62 -4.79 8.24
CA ALA A 208 8.98 -4.32 8.48
C ALA A 208 9.98 -5.48 8.63
N VAL A 209 9.59 -6.59 9.24
CA VAL A 209 10.40 -7.82 9.24
C VAL A 209 10.54 -8.38 7.83
N ALA A 210 9.48 -8.29 7.01
CA ALA A 210 9.50 -8.77 5.64
C ALA A 210 10.55 -8.03 4.77
N VAL A 211 10.83 -6.75 5.02
CA VAL A 211 11.76 -5.93 4.20
C VAL A 211 13.15 -6.55 4.06
N THR A 212 13.74 -7.10 5.13
CA THR A 212 15.09 -7.69 5.10
C THR A 212 15.09 -9.21 5.20
N THR A 213 13.94 -9.86 5.04
CA THR A 213 13.84 -11.32 5.09
C THR A 213 14.38 -11.91 3.79
N ASP A 214 15.42 -12.74 3.82
CA ASP A 214 16.03 -13.33 2.61
C ASP A 214 15.13 -14.38 1.92
N SER A 215 14.36 -15.14 2.70
CA SER A 215 13.49 -16.17 2.12
C SER A 215 12.25 -15.52 1.50
N ARG A 216 12.12 -15.62 0.17
CA ARG A 216 10.95 -15.14 -0.59
C ARG A 216 9.64 -15.70 -0.05
N GLU A 217 9.60 -17.00 0.27
CA GLU A 217 8.42 -17.67 0.82
C GLU A 217 8.06 -17.11 2.20
N TYR A 218 9.06 -16.97 3.07
CA TYR A 218 8.82 -16.42 4.41
C TYR A 218 8.40 -14.95 4.35
N ARG A 219 9.01 -14.16 3.45
CA ARG A 219 8.62 -12.77 3.19
C ARG A 219 7.16 -12.67 2.75
N ALA A 220 6.75 -13.50 1.79
CA ALA A 220 5.36 -13.56 1.34
C ALA A 220 4.40 -13.95 2.47
N SER A 221 4.79 -14.88 3.34
CA SER A 221 3.97 -15.28 4.49
C SER A 221 3.78 -14.15 5.51
N LEU A 222 4.82 -13.35 5.77
CA LEU A 222 4.74 -12.18 6.65
C LEU A 222 3.82 -11.10 6.08
N LEU A 223 3.89 -10.87 4.76
CA LEU A 223 3.01 -9.92 4.07
C LEU A 223 1.56 -10.41 4.03
N SER A 224 1.32 -11.71 3.83
CA SER A 224 -0.02 -12.31 3.93
C SER A 224 -0.60 -12.11 5.33
N ALA A 225 0.18 -12.40 6.38
CA ALA A 225 -0.27 -12.20 7.75
C ALA A 225 -0.59 -10.73 8.05
N ALA A 226 0.25 -9.79 7.58
CA ALA A 226 -0.01 -8.36 7.70
C ALA A 226 -1.30 -7.94 6.98
N GLN A 227 -1.52 -8.44 5.76
CA GLN A 227 -2.75 -8.20 5.00
C GLN A 227 -3.98 -8.75 5.72
N GLU A 228 -3.93 -9.99 6.24
CA GLU A 228 -5.05 -10.61 6.96
C GLU A 228 -5.48 -9.79 8.18
N ILE A 229 -4.52 -9.22 8.92
CA ILE A 229 -4.80 -8.33 10.06
C ILE A 229 -5.54 -7.07 9.60
N ILE A 230 -5.05 -6.41 8.55
CA ILE A 230 -5.67 -5.18 8.01
C ILE A 230 -7.04 -5.49 7.38
N ALA A 231 -7.15 -6.59 6.65
CA ALA A 231 -8.38 -7.08 6.06
C ALA A 231 -9.44 -7.35 7.14
N PHE A 232 -9.08 -8.01 8.23
CA PHE A 232 -9.97 -8.25 9.36
C PHE A 232 -10.41 -6.94 10.02
N ASP A 233 -9.48 -6.02 10.29
CA ASP A 233 -9.79 -4.71 10.88
C ASP A 233 -10.79 -3.91 10.03
N ILE A 234 -10.53 -3.82 8.72
CA ILE A 234 -11.41 -3.11 7.77
C ILE A 234 -12.78 -3.78 7.63
N SER A 235 -12.81 -5.11 7.44
CA SER A 235 -14.06 -5.85 7.15
C SER A 235 -14.94 -6.10 8.36
N SER A 236 -14.38 -6.12 9.57
CA SER A 236 -15.14 -6.29 10.81
C SER A 236 -15.91 -5.02 11.22
N SER A 237 -15.57 -3.87 10.63
CA SER A 237 -16.25 -2.60 10.88
C SER A 237 -17.48 -2.43 9.95
N PRO A 238 -18.67 -2.10 10.50
CA PRO A 238 -19.82 -1.67 9.68
C PRO A 238 -19.54 -0.42 8.84
N ALA A 239 -18.47 0.33 9.17
CA ALA A 239 -17.98 1.49 8.44
C ALA A 239 -16.63 1.19 7.78
N GLY A 240 -16.53 0.07 7.06
CA GLY A 240 -15.27 -0.38 6.43
C GLY A 240 -14.57 0.68 5.57
N ALA A 241 -15.30 1.55 4.86
CA ALA A 241 -14.71 2.66 4.12
C ALA A 241 -13.97 3.67 5.02
N VAL A 242 -14.49 3.94 6.22
CA VAL A 242 -13.84 4.78 7.23
C VAL A 242 -12.61 4.07 7.81
N GLN A 243 -12.70 2.77 8.06
CA GLN A 243 -11.56 2.00 8.55
C GLN A 243 -10.42 1.91 7.52
N LEU A 244 -10.76 1.79 6.24
CA LEU A 244 -9.79 1.91 5.15
C LEU A 244 -9.12 3.28 5.17
N ASP A 245 -9.88 4.37 5.28
CA ASP A 245 -9.32 5.72 5.37
C ASP A 245 -8.36 5.88 6.56
N TYR A 246 -8.71 5.31 7.72
CA TYR A 246 -7.83 5.26 8.88
C TYR A 246 -6.53 4.54 8.59
N ALA A 247 -6.56 3.39 7.92
CA ALA A 247 -5.35 2.69 7.52
C ALA A 247 -4.50 3.50 6.53
N LEU A 248 -5.13 4.20 5.58
CA LEU A 248 -4.48 5.02 4.55
C LEU A 248 -3.81 6.29 5.09
N ARG A 249 -4.41 6.90 6.11
CA ARG A 249 -3.95 8.17 6.69
C ARG A 249 -3.28 8.02 8.05
N SER A 250 -3.13 6.78 8.52
CA SER A 250 -2.53 6.49 9.82
C SER A 250 -1.15 7.11 9.97
N SER A 251 -0.80 7.46 11.21
CA SER A 251 0.57 7.79 11.63
C SER A 251 1.53 6.60 11.51
N TRP A 252 1.01 5.37 11.48
CA TRP A 252 1.80 4.16 11.25
C TRP A 252 2.28 4.08 9.81
N PRO A 253 3.59 3.99 9.53
CA PRO A 253 4.13 3.99 8.17
C PRO A 253 3.94 2.63 7.46
N LEU A 254 2.74 2.04 7.54
CA LEU A 254 2.40 0.74 6.99
C LEU A 254 2.67 0.68 5.48
N TRP A 255 2.14 1.63 4.71
CA TRP A 255 2.22 1.57 3.24
C TRP A 255 3.64 1.80 2.69
N PRO A 256 4.43 2.75 3.22
CA PRO A 256 5.87 2.82 2.98
C PRO A 256 6.57 1.48 3.20
N VAL A 257 6.34 0.83 4.34
CA VAL A 257 6.99 -0.42 4.72
C VAL A 257 6.54 -1.59 3.83
N VAL A 258 5.25 -1.68 3.52
CA VAL A 258 4.70 -2.70 2.60
C VAL A 258 5.28 -2.52 1.20
N SER A 259 5.35 -1.29 0.68
CA SER A 259 5.94 -0.97 -0.62
C SER A 259 7.42 -1.42 -0.68
N LEU A 260 8.20 -1.19 0.38
CA LEU A 260 9.59 -1.67 0.48
C LEU A 260 9.69 -3.20 0.49
N ALA A 261 8.86 -3.86 1.29
CA ALA A 261 8.88 -5.31 1.43
C ALA A 261 8.50 -6.01 0.12
N LEU A 262 7.52 -5.46 -0.60
CA LEU A 262 7.13 -5.95 -1.92
C LEU A 262 8.22 -5.71 -2.95
N SER A 263 8.87 -4.54 -2.94
CA SER A 263 10.00 -4.26 -3.83
C SER A 263 11.16 -5.25 -3.64
N ALA A 264 11.38 -5.73 -2.42
CA ALA A 264 12.35 -6.79 -2.14
C ALA A 264 11.99 -8.14 -2.80
N LEU A 265 10.69 -8.47 -2.97
CA LEU A 265 10.27 -9.69 -3.70
C LEU A 265 10.71 -9.71 -5.16
N SER A 266 10.88 -8.55 -5.79
CA SER A 266 11.32 -8.44 -7.18
C SER A 266 12.82 -8.65 -7.36
N MET A 267 13.64 -8.36 -6.33
CA MET A 267 15.10 -8.45 -6.42
C MET A 267 15.63 -9.89 -6.35
N ASP A 268 14.92 -10.79 -5.66
CA ASP A 268 15.33 -12.20 -5.49
C ASP A 268 15.20 -13.05 -6.77
N GLY A 269 14.62 -12.51 -7.83
CA GLY A 269 14.40 -13.22 -9.09
C GLY A 269 15.65 -13.37 -9.97
N GLY A 270 16.79 -12.75 -9.62
CA GLY A 270 18.01 -12.79 -10.45
C GLY A 270 17.88 -12.20 -11.86
N HIS A 271 16.67 -11.77 -12.24
CA HIS A 271 16.45 -10.82 -13.29
C HIS A 271 16.55 -9.45 -12.63
N GLU A 272 17.69 -8.78 -12.79
CA GLU A 272 17.61 -7.33 -12.94
C GLU A 272 16.45 -7.08 -13.91
N PRO A 273 15.47 -6.24 -13.58
CA PRO A 273 14.55 -5.77 -14.59
C PRO A 273 15.45 -5.19 -15.67
N SER A 274 15.59 -5.92 -16.78
CA SER A 274 16.32 -5.44 -17.94
C SER A 274 15.77 -4.05 -18.17
N ALA A 275 16.64 -3.04 -18.15
CA ALA A 275 16.24 -1.70 -18.51
C ALA A 275 15.50 -1.80 -19.85
N LEU A 276 14.16 -1.66 -19.80
CA LEU A 276 13.22 -1.78 -20.91
C LEU A 276 12.52 -0.43 -21.09
#